data_AF-A0A183Q4R0-F1
#
_entry.id   AF-A0A183Q4R0-F1
#
_cell.length_a   1.000
_cell.length_b   1.000
_cell.length_c   1.000
_cell.angle_alpha   90.00
_cell.angle_beta   90.00
_cell.angle_gamma   90.00
#
_symmetry.space_group_name_H-M   'P 1'
#
loop_
_entity.id
_entity.type
_entity.pdbx_description
1 polymer ?
#
loop_
_entity_poly.entity_id
_entity_poly.type
_entity_poly.pdbx_seq_one_letter_code
_entity_poly.pdbx_strand_id
1 'polypeptide(L)'
;MPTSSALISVVELPAFVVTLDEVEFVMLERVSLSIRTFDMVFVFKDYHKKPAMINSIPSTALELVKEWLLSCDIFYAEASKSLNWPKLMKTILDDPEGFVEQGGWSFISPDEVSAMMM
;
A
#
# COMPACT_ATOMS: atom_id res chain seq x y z
N MET A 1 -12.75 9.85 -3.02
CA MET A 1 -12.77 10.97 -2.06
C MET A 1 -12.48 10.43 -0.67
N PRO A 2 -11.54 11.02 0.08
CA PRO A 2 -11.29 10.64 1.47
C PRO A 2 -12.41 11.14 2.39
N THR A 3 -12.70 10.35 3.42
CA THR A 3 -13.55 10.70 4.57
C THR A 3 -12.70 10.58 5.85
N SER A 4 -13.28 10.85 7.03
CA SER A 4 -12.56 10.72 8.30
C SER A 4 -12.06 9.30 8.61
N SER A 5 -12.68 8.26 8.03
CA SER A 5 -12.36 6.86 8.37
C SER A 5 -12.21 5.94 7.16
N ALA A 6 -12.48 6.43 5.94
CA ALA A 6 -12.46 5.62 4.74
C ALA A 6 -12.10 6.40 3.49
N LEU A 7 -11.45 5.73 2.53
CA LEU A 7 -11.36 6.20 1.15
C LEU A 7 -12.47 5.55 0.32
N ILE A 8 -13.31 6.38 -0.30
CA ILE A 8 -14.47 5.90 -1.07
C ILE A 8 -14.46 6.37 -2.53
N SER A 9 -14.90 5.51 -3.43
CA SER A 9 -15.40 5.87 -4.76
C SER A 9 -16.75 5.20 -4.96
N VAL A 10 -17.82 5.98 -4.86
CA VAL A 10 -19.22 5.50 -4.98
C VAL A 10 -19.90 6.04 -6.25
N VAL A 11 -19.16 6.78 -7.07
CA VAL A 11 -19.66 7.36 -8.33
C VAL A 11 -19.85 6.27 -9.40
N GLU A 12 -18.95 5.29 -9.40
CA GLU A 12 -18.97 4.15 -10.32
C GLU A 12 -19.11 2.84 -9.54
N LEU A 13 -19.82 1.87 -10.14
CA LEU A 13 -20.00 0.54 -9.57
C LEU A 13 -19.01 -0.46 -10.22
N PRO A 14 -18.43 -1.39 -9.44
CA PRO A 14 -18.65 -1.60 -8.01
C PRO A 14 -18.02 -0.50 -7.16
N ALA A 15 -18.72 -0.11 -6.08
CA ALA A 15 -18.22 0.91 -5.18
C ALA A 15 -16.88 0.46 -4.57
N PHE A 16 -15.92 1.37 -4.53
CA PHE A 16 -14.66 1.19 -3.84
C PHE A 16 -14.78 1.79 -2.44
N VAL A 17 -14.54 0.97 -1.41
CA VAL A 17 -14.52 1.42 -0.02
C VAL A 17 -13.34 0.75 0.68
N VAL A 18 -12.45 1.56 1.24
CA VAL A 18 -11.33 1.11 2.07
C VAL A 18 -11.44 1.80 3.42
N THR A 19 -11.64 1.03 4.49
CA THR A 19 -11.54 1.50 5.87
C THR A 19 -10.07 1.73 6.22
N LEU A 20 -9.71 2.93 6.65
CA LEU A 20 -8.31 3.30 6.89
C LEU A 20 -7.69 2.49 8.06
N ASP A 21 -8.46 2.22 9.12
CA ASP A 21 -8.00 1.47 10.29
C ASP A 21 -7.64 0.00 10.00
N GLU A 22 -8.12 -0.56 8.88
CA GLU A 22 -7.81 -1.94 8.46
C GLU A 22 -6.53 -2.02 7.61
N VAL A 23 -6.00 -0.87 7.18
CA VAL A 23 -4.80 -0.79 6.35
C VAL A 23 -3.57 -0.98 7.24
N GLU A 24 -2.68 -1.87 6.82
CA GLU A 24 -1.36 -2.05 7.44
C GLU A 24 -0.36 -1.04 6.87
N PHE A 25 -0.30 -0.95 5.55
CA PHE A 25 0.46 0.07 4.84
C PHE A 25 -0.03 0.21 3.38
N VAL A 26 0.51 1.20 2.68
CA VAL A 26 0.25 1.46 1.27
C VAL A 26 1.51 1.33 0.42
N MET A 27 1.45 0.54 -0.65
CA MET A 27 2.51 0.49 -1.67
C MET A 27 2.18 1.42 -2.83
N LEU A 28 3.07 2.35 -3.12
CA LEU A 28 3.05 3.21 -4.30
C LEU A 28 3.92 2.57 -5.39
N GLU A 29 3.30 1.99 -6.40
CA GLU A 29 3.99 1.25 -7.45
C GLU A 29 4.19 2.09 -8.73
N ARG A 30 5.21 1.72 -9.50
CA ARG A 30 5.60 2.38 -10.75
C ARG A 30 6.02 3.85 -10.54
N VAL A 31 6.48 4.18 -9.33
CA VAL A 31 6.99 5.50 -9.01
C VAL A 31 8.38 5.65 -9.62
N SER A 32 8.49 6.52 -10.62
CA SER A 32 9.76 6.86 -11.27
C SER A 32 9.64 8.19 -12.02
N LEU A 33 10.77 8.86 -12.26
CA LEU A 33 10.82 10.16 -12.94
C LEU A 33 10.31 10.15 -14.39
N SER A 34 10.29 9.00 -15.05
CA SER A 34 9.89 8.86 -16.46
C SER A 34 8.42 8.47 -16.65
N ILE A 35 7.73 8.08 -15.58
CA ILE A 35 6.37 7.56 -15.64
C ILE A 35 5.34 8.67 -15.31
N ARG A 36 4.27 8.72 -16.11
CA ARG A 36 3.19 9.72 -15.99
C ARG A 36 2.12 9.37 -14.96
N THR A 37 2.07 8.11 -14.53
CA THR A 37 1.05 7.60 -13.61
C THR A 37 1.61 6.53 -12.68
N PHE A 38 1.24 6.56 -11.41
CA PHE A 38 1.58 5.52 -10.43
C PHE A 38 0.34 4.71 -10.05
N ASP A 39 0.53 3.58 -9.38
CA ASP A 39 -0.56 2.83 -8.75
C ASP A 39 -0.44 2.91 -7.23
N MET A 40 -1.56 2.81 -6.53
CA MET A 40 -1.63 2.78 -5.08
C MET A 40 -2.30 1.49 -4.64
N VAL A 41 -1.61 0.72 -3.79
CA VAL A 41 -2.06 -0.59 -3.33
C VAL A 41 -2.18 -0.57 -1.81
N PHE A 42 -3.39 -0.79 -1.31
CA PHE A 42 -3.67 -0.93 0.12
C PHE A 42 -3.44 -2.37 0.54
N VAL A 43 -2.48 -2.58 1.44
CA VAL A 43 -2.25 -3.85 2.11
C VAL A 43 -2.97 -3.81 3.44
N PHE A 44 -3.76 -4.85 3.72
CA PHE A 44 -4.57 -4.92 4.93
C PHE A 44 -3.86 -5.70 6.03
N LYS A 45 -4.20 -5.39 7.29
CA LYS A 45 -3.73 -6.15 8.48
C LYS A 45 -4.18 -7.61 8.45
N ASP A 46 -5.34 -7.88 7.83
CA ASP A 46 -5.77 -9.25 7.53
C ASP A 46 -5.27 -9.66 6.14
N TYR A 47 -4.22 -10.48 6.11
CA TYR A 47 -3.61 -10.97 4.87
C TYR A 47 -4.50 -11.91 4.04
N HIS A 48 -5.62 -12.40 4.59
CA HIS A 48 -6.63 -13.12 3.79
C HIS A 48 -7.44 -12.18 2.90
N LYS A 49 -7.49 -10.89 3.26
CA LYS A 49 -8.14 -9.85 2.46
C LYS A 49 -7.22 -9.48 1.29
N LYS A 50 -7.76 -9.57 0.07
CA LYS A 50 -7.02 -9.19 -1.13
C LYS A 50 -6.66 -7.71 -1.08
N PRO A 51 -5.42 -7.31 -1.42
CA PRO A 51 -5.05 -5.91 -1.53
C PRO A 51 -5.99 -5.14 -2.45
N ALA A 52 -6.34 -3.92 -2.06
CA ALA A 52 -7.16 -3.04 -2.88
C ALA A 52 -6.27 -2.11 -3.71
N MET A 53 -6.58 -1.91 -4.98
CA MET A 53 -5.72 -1.15 -5.90
C MET A 53 -6.47 0.03 -6.51
N ILE A 54 -5.82 1.19 -6.54
CA ILE A 54 -6.21 2.34 -7.34
C ILE A 54 -5.12 2.54 -8.38
N ASN A 55 -5.49 2.35 -9.65
CA ASN A 55 -4.52 2.36 -10.74
C ASN A 55 -4.49 3.69 -11.48
N SER A 56 -3.38 3.95 -12.16
CA SER A 56 -3.20 5.05 -13.12
C SER A 56 -3.43 6.45 -12.51
N ILE A 57 -2.99 6.66 -11.27
CA ILE A 57 -3.07 7.96 -10.60
C ILE A 57 -2.04 8.90 -11.24
N PRO A 58 -2.41 10.13 -11.65
CA PRO A 58 -1.46 11.08 -12.24
C PRO A 58 -0.25 11.32 -11.33
N SER A 59 0.97 11.26 -11.86
CA SER A 59 2.19 11.46 -11.06
C SER A 59 2.26 12.86 -10.42
N THR A 60 1.55 13.84 -10.97
CA THR A 60 1.39 15.18 -10.37
C THR A 60 0.65 15.15 -9.02
N ALA A 61 -0.11 14.09 -8.73
CA ALA A 61 -0.81 13.93 -7.45
C ALA A 61 0.00 13.14 -6.41
N LEU A 62 1.20 12.67 -6.76
CA LEU A 62 2.00 11.78 -5.89
C LEU A 62 2.29 12.42 -4.53
N GLU A 63 2.77 13.67 -4.51
CA GLU A 63 3.12 14.35 -3.26
C GLU A 63 1.90 14.55 -2.37
N LEU A 64 0.78 14.99 -2.95
CA LEU A 64 -0.48 15.16 -2.24
C LEU A 64 -0.99 13.83 -1.64
N VAL A 65 -0.82 12.72 -2.36
CA VAL A 65 -1.19 11.39 -1.85
C VAL A 65 -0.29 10.98 -0.69
N LYS A 66 1.02 11.23 -0.76
CA LYS A 66 1.95 10.96 0.36
C LYS A 66 1.60 11.78 1.60
N GLU A 67 1.39 13.08 1.44
CA GLU A 67 0.95 13.97 2.53
C GLU A 67 -0.36 13.48 3.16
N TRP A 68 -1.33 13.07 2.33
CA TRP A 68 -2.59 12.52 2.81
C TRP A 68 -2.42 11.22 3.60
N LEU A 69 -1.60 10.27 3.13
CA LEU A 69 -1.31 9.03 3.83
C LEU A 69 -0.66 9.29 5.20
N LEU A 70 0.33 10.19 5.26
CA LEU A 70 0.96 10.60 6.51
C LEU A 70 -0.04 11.25 7.47
N SER A 71 -0.95 12.10 6.97
CA SER A 71 -2.00 12.71 7.80
C SER A 71 -3.02 11.72 8.37
N CYS A 72 -3.08 10.51 7.80
CA CYS A 72 -3.92 9.41 8.27
C CYS A 72 -3.14 8.41 9.16
N ASP A 73 -1.90 8.71 9.54
CA ASP A 73 -0.99 7.80 10.23
C ASP A 73 -0.79 6.46 9.48
N ILE A 74 -0.86 6.49 8.14
CA ILE A 74 -0.66 5.32 7.28
C ILE A 74 0.75 5.34 6.73
N PHE A 75 1.53 4.31 7.06
CA PHE A 75 2.82 4.07 6.45
C PHE A 75 2.68 3.78 4.96
N TYR A 76 3.63 4.28 4.16
CA TYR A 76 3.69 3.98 2.74
C TYR A 76 5.11 3.69 2.29
N ALA A 77 5.22 3.02 1.16
CA ALA A 77 6.50 2.80 0.51
C ALA A 77 6.40 2.87 -1.01
N GLU A 78 7.56 2.93 -1.67
CA GLU A 78 7.65 3.17 -3.10
C GLU A 78 8.36 2.03 -3.82
N ALA A 79 7.82 1.64 -4.96
CA ALA A 79 8.44 0.68 -5.86
C ALA A 79 8.45 1.21 -7.29
N SER A 80 9.57 1.05 -7.98
CA SER A 80 9.70 1.39 -9.40
C SER A 80 8.94 0.44 -10.33
N LYS A 81 8.55 -0.74 -9.83
CA LYS A 81 7.84 -1.80 -10.56
C LYS A 81 6.65 -2.29 -9.75
N SER A 82 5.66 -2.84 -10.45
CA SER A 82 4.53 -3.51 -9.80
C SER A 82 4.91 -4.89 -9.27
N LEU A 83 4.39 -5.23 -8.10
CA LEU A 83 4.56 -6.53 -7.47
C LEU A 83 3.49 -7.52 -7.94
N ASN A 84 3.82 -8.82 -7.87
CA ASN A 84 2.83 -9.88 -8.07
C ASN A 84 2.11 -10.17 -6.74
N TRP A 85 1.15 -9.32 -6.38
CA TRP A 85 0.39 -9.43 -5.13
C TRP A 85 -0.28 -10.79 -4.91
N PRO A 86 -0.95 -11.42 -5.89
CA PRO A 86 -1.53 -12.75 -5.70
C PRO A 86 -0.50 -13.80 -5.28
N LYS A 87 0.68 -13.78 -5.90
CA LYS A 87 1.77 -14.71 -5.56
C LYS A 87 2.35 -14.38 -4.18
N LEU A 88 2.61 -13.09 -3.93
CA LEU A 88 3.22 -12.62 -2.68
C LEU A 88 2.34 -12.92 -1.47
N MET A 89 1.06 -12.55 -1.52
CA MET A 89 0.10 -12.82 -0.45
C MET A 89 -0.06 -14.31 -0.21
N LYS A 90 -0.07 -15.13 -1.27
CA LYS A 90 -0.10 -16.59 -1.12
C LYS A 90 1.14 -17.10 -0.39
N THR A 91 2.33 -16.65 -0.76
CA THR A 91 3.58 -17.06 -0.08
C THR A 91 3.56 -16.66 1.40
N ILE A 92 3.06 -15.46 1.73
CA ILE A 92 2.94 -15.00 3.12
C ILE A 92 1.93 -15.87 3.90
N LEU A 93 0.79 -16.21 3.30
CA LEU A 93 -0.23 -17.05 3.93
C LEU A 93 0.20 -18.51 4.08
N ASP A 94 1.01 -19.03 3.16
CA ASP A 94 1.53 -20.40 3.19
C ASP A 94 2.61 -20.58 4.29
N ASP A 95 3.38 -19.52 4.62
CA ASP A 95 4.41 -19.52 5.67
C ASP A 95 4.53 -18.15 6.39
N PRO A 96 3.60 -17.81 7.30
CA PRO A 96 3.62 -16.52 7.99
C PRO A 96 4.81 -16.35 8.96
N GLU A 97 5.24 -17.44 9.62
CA GLU A 97 6.38 -17.41 10.53
C GLU A 97 7.67 -17.14 9.77
N GLY A 98 7.91 -17.87 8.66
CA GLY A 98 9.06 -17.64 7.80
C GLY A 98 9.10 -16.24 7.19
N PHE A 99 7.94 -15.64 6.88
CA PHE A 99 7.87 -14.25 6.43
C PHE A 99 8.40 -13.28 7.50
N VAL A 100 7.98 -13.44 8.76
CA VAL A 100 8.44 -12.59 9.87
C VAL A 100 9.93 -12.81 10.15
N GLU A 101 10.41 -14.05 10.16
CA GLU A 101 11.84 -14.38 10.37
C GLU A 101 12.75 -13.80 9.28
N GLN A 102 12.26 -13.69 8.05
CA GLN A 102 12.99 -13.07 6.93
C GLN A 102 12.94 -11.54 6.95
N GLY A 103 12.42 -10.94 8.02
CA GLY A 103 12.31 -9.50 8.18
C GLY A 103 11.05 -8.90 7.57
N GLY A 104 10.03 -9.71 7.27
CA GLY A 104 8.72 -9.26 6.81
C GLY A 104 8.79 -8.32 5.61
N TRP A 105 8.25 -7.11 5.80
CA TRP A 105 8.23 -6.06 4.78
C TRP A 105 9.55 -5.26 4.67
N SER A 106 10.64 -5.66 5.33
CA SER A 106 11.93 -4.94 5.30
C SER A 106 12.51 -4.74 3.89
N PHE A 107 12.16 -5.58 2.91
CA PHE A 107 12.59 -5.41 1.52
C PHE A 107 12.00 -4.16 0.85
N ILE A 108 10.99 -3.55 1.45
CA ILE A 108 10.25 -2.40 0.92
C ILE A 108 10.92 -1.07 1.33
N SER A 109 11.54 -1.00 2.50
CA SER A 109 12.28 0.17 2.98
C SER A 109 13.48 -0.32 3.81
N PRO A 110 14.67 -0.48 3.20
CA PRO A 110 15.88 -0.85 3.93
C PRO A 110 16.27 0.16 5.02
N ASP A 111 15.79 1.41 4.93
CA ASP A 111 16.23 2.53 5.77
C ASP A 111 15.29 2.82 6.97
N GLU A 112 14.06 2.31 7.01
CA GLU A 112 13.10 2.61 8.10
C GLU A 112 12.91 1.49 9.13
N VAL A 113 13.51 0.31 8.90
CA VAL A 113 13.51 -0.78 9.91
C VAL A 113 14.20 -0.35 11.21
N SER A 114 15.01 0.73 11.18
CA SER A 114 15.62 1.33 12.37
C SER A 114 14.64 2.11 13.27
N ALA A 115 13.44 2.46 12.80
CA ALA A 115 12.46 3.24 13.58
C ALA A 115 11.47 2.37 14.38
N MET A 116 11.40 1.06 14.13
CA MET A 116 10.54 0.12 14.86
C MET A 116 11.26 -0.64 15.99
N MET A 117 12.55 -0.34 16.24
CA MET A 117 13.35 -0.90 17.35
C MET A 117 13.76 0.14 18.41
N MET A 118 13.14 1.33 18.42
CA MET A 118 13.32 2.34 19.48
C MET A 118 12.01 2.70 20.17
#